data_AF-A0A961BYE8-F1
#
_entry.id   AF-A0A961BYE8-F1
#
_cell.length_a   1.000
_cell.length_b   1.000
_cell.length_c   1.000
_cell.angle_alpha   90.00
_cell.angle_beta   90.00
_cell.angle_gamma   90.00
#
_symmetry.space_group_name_H-M   'P 1'
#
loop_
_entity.id
_entity.type
_entity.pdbx_description
1 polymer ?
#
loop_
_entity_poly.entity_id
_entity_poly.type
_entity_poly.pdbx_seq_one_letter_code
_entity_poly.pdbx_strand_id
1 'polypeptide(L)'
;MLPMLAVRATYPPVGRDWVHERKWDGMRALADIRSGRLHLRTRSGKSATDRFPELARLAAKHDDLLLDGEICVLTRGMCRFSALADRIHVKDRATAFALAQGQPVTYVIFDVLRLHGTDLTDKPWTERRAILDRLGLRGPRWQVSPTYDDGDALFATTLEQGYEGVVSKRRDAPYRPGVRSADWIKVPHRPLFSVVVGGWQAEPGNPARIAALLLGMPGPQGLRYLGSMMTGLAERSQVDLLAELNPRRRTDSPFDVAPSVREVVWVDPEVVVDVRATGLDSTGLLQRPSYQRLRPDMDPETILEEIPDTQETTGDTPVYGPPR
;
A
#
# COMPACT_ATOMS: atom_id res chain seq x y z
N MET A 1 -13.98 -0.82 20.57
CA MET A 1 -14.43 -0.55 19.19
C MET A 1 -13.36 -1.02 18.22
N LEU A 2 -13.74 -1.64 17.08
CA LEU A 2 -12.84 -2.01 15.99
C LEU A 2 -13.10 -1.10 14.77
N PRO A 3 -12.11 -0.85 13.89
CA PRO A 3 -12.32 0.02 12.74
C PRO A 3 -13.28 -0.57 11.68
N MET A 4 -14.03 0.29 11.01
CA MET A 4 -14.80 -0.04 9.80
C MET A 4 -13.87 -0.37 8.62
N LEU A 5 -14.21 -1.38 7.82
CA LEU A 5 -13.37 -1.85 6.71
C LEU A 5 -13.99 -1.50 5.36
N ALA A 6 -13.14 -1.22 4.37
CA ALA A 6 -13.56 -0.92 3.00
C ALA A 6 -13.71 -2.18 2.14
N VAL A 7 -14.69 -2.21 1.24
CA VAL A 7 -14.78 -3.15 0.11
C VAL A 7 -13.75 -2.73 -0.95
N ARG A 8 -13.17 -3.69 -1.67
CA ARG A 8 -12.24 -3.40 -2.77
C ARG A 8 -13.02 -3.24 -4.08
N ALA A 9 -12.64 -2.24 -4.88
CA ALA A 9 -13.08 -2.09 -6.27
C ALA A 9 -11.88 -1.87 -7.20
N THR A 10 -12.15 -1.82 -8.51
CA THR A 10 -11.14 -1.57 -9.57
C THR A 10 -11.05 -0.10 -9.94
N TYR A 11 -12.15 0.65 -9.81
CA TYR A 11 -12.24 2.08 -10.11
C TYR A 11 -12.94 2.81 -8.96
N PRO A 12 -12.63 4.10 -8.72
CA PRO A 12 -13.42 4.93 -7.82
C PRO A 12 -14.89 4.95 -8.27
N PRO A 13 -15.86 4.88 -7.34
CA PRO A 13 -17.26 5.09 -7.69
C PRO A 13 -17.46 6.53 -8.14
N VAL A 14 -18.36 6.73 -9.10
CA VAL A 14 -18.75 8.06 -9.58
C VAL A 14 -19.99 8.57 -8.87
N GLY A 15 -20.17 9.89 -8.88
CA GLY A 15 -21.40 10.56 -8.44
C GLY A 15 -21.25 11.32 -7.12
N ARG A 16 -22.13 12.31 -6.96
CA ARG A 16 -22.13 13.29 -5.84
C ARG A 16 -22.31 12.68 -4.45
N ASP A 17 -22.79 11.46 -4.35
CA ASP A 17 -22.96 10.76 -3.07
C ASP A 17 -21.63 10.30 -2.47
N TRP A 18 -20.53 10.39 -3.23
CA TRP A 18 -19.20 9.96 -2.84
C TRP A 18 -18.27 11.13 -2.57
N VAL A 19 -17.30 10.87 -1.70
CA VAL A 19 -16.12 11.69 -1.46
C VAL A 19 -14.90 10.79 -1.48
N HIS A 20 -13.77 11.34 -1.89
CA HIS A 20 -12.55 10.58 -2.11
C HIS A 20 -11.42 11.11 -1.24
N GLU A 21 -10.61 10.21 -0.71
CA GLU A 21 -9.40 10.50 0.04
C GLU A 21 -8.26 9.66 -0.52
N ARG A 22 -7.03 10.14 -0.36
CA ARG A 22 -5.86 9.32 -0.65
C ARG A 22 -5.88 8.07 0.23
N LYS A 23 -5.54 6.92 -0.34
CA LYS A 23 -5.28 5.72 0.45
C LYS A 23 -3.89 5.84 1.07
N TRP A 24 -3.86 6.10 2.38
CA TRP A 24 -2.62 6.14 3.15
C TRP A 24 -2.07 4.72 3.36
N ASP A 25 -0.76 4.54 3.20
CA ASP A 25 -0.06 3.27 3.40
C ASP A 25 0.73 3.29 4.72
N GLY A 26 0.07 2.85 5.79
CA GLY A 26 0.62 2.88 7.13
C GLY A 26 0.01 1.83 8.05
N MET A 27 -0.02 2.14 9.35
CA MET A 27 -0.68 1.34 10.35
C MET A 27 -1.96 2.03 10.81
N ARG A 28 -3.12 1.51 10.40
CA ARG A 28 -4.41 1.97 10.91
C ARG A 28 -4.51 1.88 12.43
N ALA A 29 -4.92 2.98 13.05
CA ALA A 29 -5.12 3.08 14.48
C ALA A 29 -6.37 3.88 14.84
N LEU A 30 -7.08 3.45 15.89
CA LEU A 30 -8.03 4.29 16.61
C LEU A 30 -7.27 5.02 17.72
N ALA A 31 -7.40 6.35 17.74
CA ALA A 31 -6.89 7.20 18.81
C ALA A 31 -8.03 7.55 19.76
N ASP A 32 -8.03 6.89 20.92
CA ASP A 32 -9.02 7.05 21.97
C ASP A 32 -8.47 7.95 23.07
N ILE A 33 -8.99 9.18 23.14
CA ILE A 33 -8.63 10.17 24.14
C ILE A 33 -9.72 10.22 25.20
N ARG A 34 -9.30 10.03 26.45
CA ARG A 34 -10.13 10.12 27.67
C ARG A 34 -9.30 10.74 28.79
N SER A 35 -9.86 11.73 29.47
CA SER A 35 -9.25 12.38 30.64
C SER A 35 -7.80 12.84 30.36
N GLY A 36 -7.59 13.46 29.19
CA GLY A 36 -6.28 13.97 28.76
C GLY A 36 -5.23 12.90 28.44
N ARG A 37 -5.62 11.62 28.30
CA ARG A 37 -4.71 10.51 27.95
C ARG A 37 -5.08 9.88 26.62
N LEU A 38 -4.07 9.65 25.78
CA LEU A 38 -4.20 8.97 24.49
C LEU A 38 -4.00 7.46 24.66
N HIS A 39 -4.93 6.68 24.13
CA HIS A 39 -4.80 5.23 23.93
C HIS A 39 -4.93 4.90 22.44
N LEU A 40 -3.91 4.25 21.87
CA LEU A 40 -3.91 3.82 20.47
C LEU A 40 -4.26 2.34 20.38
N ARG A 41 -5.19 1.99 19.50
CA ARG A 41 -5.55 0.60 19.19
C ARG A 41 -5.37 0.33 17.70
N THR A 42 -4.68 -0.75 17.35
CA THR A 42 -4.49 -1.15 15.95
C THR A 42 -5.80 -1.67 15.33
N ARG A 43 -5.78 -1.92 14.02
CA ARG A 43 -6.88 -2.60 13.30
C ARG A 43 -7.37 -3.89 13.97
N SER A 44 -6.50 -4.66 14.62
CA SER A 44 -6.85 -5.91 15.32
C SER A 44 -7.25 -5.70 16.79
N GLY A 45 -7.38 -4.44 17.24
CA GLY A 45 -7.75 -4.10 18.61
C GLY A 45 -6.60 -4.15 19.62
N LYS A 46 -5.38 -4.47 19.19
CA LYS A 46 -4.20 -4.53 20.08
C LYS A 46 -3.74 -3.13 20.46
N SER A 47 -3.24 -2.95 21.68
CA SER A 47 -2.62 -1.69 22.11
C SER A 47 -1.38 -1.37 21.28
N ALA A 48 -1.26 -0.10 20.88
CA ALA A 48 -0.11 0.47 20.20
C ALA A 48 0.41 1.76 20.87
N THR A 49 -0.16 2.15 22.02
CA THR A 49 0.13 3.43 22.69
C THR A 49 1.62 3.64 22.95
N ASP A 50 2.30 2.62 23.48
CA ASP A 50 3.72 2.73 23.86
C ASP A 50 4.66 2.76 22.66
N ARG A 51 4.18 2.39 21.47
CA ARG A 51 5.00 2.40 20.23
C ARG A 51 5.16 3.79 19.66
N PHE A 52 4.23 4.70 19.96
CA PHE A 52 4.17 6.04 19.37
C PHE A 52 4.03 7.13 20.44
N PRO A 53 4.99 7.25 21.39
CA PRO A 53 4.93 8.23 22.47
C PRO A 53 4.84 9.69 21.98
N GLU A 54 5.36 9.99 20.78
CA GLU A 54 5.30 11.31 20.15
C GLU A 54 3.86 11.79 19.85
N LEU A 55 2.90 10.87 19.74
CA LEU A 55 1.49 11.20 19.51
C LEU A 55 0.74 11.59 20.78
N ALA A 56 1.31 11.37 21.98
CA ALA A 56 0.65 11.68 23.25
C ALA A 56 0.18 13.14 23.37
N ARG A 57 0.88 14.07 22.70
CA ARG A 57 0.53 15.49 22.67
C ARG A 57 -0.83 15.78 22.00
N LEU A 58 -1.39 14.84 21.24
CA LEU A 58 -2.74 14.97 20.68
C LEU A 58 -3.80 15.11 21.79
N ALA A 59 -3.58 14.48 22.95
CA ALA A 59 -4.50 14.55 24.07
C ALA A 59 -4.42 15.87 24.87
N ALA A 60 -3.43 16.74 24.60
CA ALA A 60 -3.28 17.99 25.34
C ALA A 60 -4.35 19.05 25.00
N LYS A 61 -5.05 18.89 23.86
CA LYS A 61 -6.04 19.86 23.38
C LYS A 61 -7.49 19.36 23.50
N HIS A 62 -7.69 18.09 23.84
CA HIS A 62 -9.02 17.47 23.88
C HIS A 62 -9.06 16.44 25.00
N ASP A 63 -10.10 16.49 25.84
CA ASP A 63 -10.24 15.56 26.97
C ASP A 63 -11.04 14.30 26.63
N ASP A 64 -11.84 14.35 25.57
CA ASP A 64 -12.78 13.28 25.20
C ASP A 64 -13.00 13.27 23.67
N LEU A 65 -12.28 12.38 22.99
CA LEU A 65 -12.31 12.27 21.53
C LEU A 65 -11.96 10.84 21.08
N LEU A 66 -12.67 10.29 20.10
CA LEU A 66 -12.27 9.05 19.41
C LEU A 66 -12.08 9.33 17.93
N LEU A 67 -10.88 9.10 17.43
CA LEU A 67 -10.51 9.32 16.03
C LEU A 67 -10.14 8.02 15.35
N ASP A 68 -10.36 7.97 14.04
CA ASP A 68 -9.86 6.91 13.15
C ASP A 68 -8.90 7.51 12.14
N GLY A 69 -7.78 6.84 11.91
CA GLY A 69 -6.70 7.37 11.12
C GLY A 69 -5.61 6.35 10.81
N GLU A 70 -4.62 6.80 10.05
CA GLU A 70 -3.45 6.03 9.66
C GLU A 70 -2.20 6.62 10.32
N ILE A 71 -1.41 5.79 11.02
CA ILE A 71 -0.09 6.21 11.51
C ILE A 71 0.93 5.86 10.43
N CYS A 72 1.73 6.82 9.99
CA CYS A 72 2.86 6.56 9.09
C CYS A 72 4.00 7.55 9.18
N VAL A 73 5.15 7.18 8.61
CA VAL A 73 6.25 8.10 8.37
C VAL A 73 5.92 8.88 7.10
N LEU A 74 5.82 10.21 7.21
CA LEU A 74 5.58 11.09 6.08
C LEU A 74 6.89 11.68 5.56
N THR A 75 7.23 11.38 4.32
CA THR A 75 8.37 11.96 3.61
C THR A 75 7.85 12.68 2.38
N ARG A 76 8.00 14.01 2.32
CA ARG A 76 7.47 14.86 1.23
C ARG A 76 5.97 14.60 0.93
N GLY A 77 5.19 14.34 1.98
CA GLY A 77 3.76 14.04 1.85
C GLY A 77 3.41 12.62 1.40
N MET A 78 4.40 11.74 1.17
CA MET A 78 4.19 10.32 0.92
C MET A 78 4.30 9.50 2.19
N CYS A 79 3.44 8.49 2.28
CA CYS A 79 3.28 7.57 3.40
C CYS A 79 3.61 6.18 2.87
N ARG A 80 4.62 5.50 3.42
CA ARG A 80 5.02 4.15 3.01
C ARG A 80 5.07 3.25 4.24
N PHE A 81 4.43 2.09 4.18
CA PHE A 81 4.40 1.16 5.30
C PHE A 81 5.79 0.61 5.64
N SER A 82 6.65 0.40 4.65
CA SER A 82 8.02 -0.08 4.85
C SER A 82 8.83 0.82 5.79
N ALA A 83 8.56 2.13 5.78
CA ALA A 83 9.20 3.08 6.69
C ALA A 83 8.76 2.91 8.15
N LEU A 84 7.74 2.11 8.45
CA LEU A 84 7.33 1.76 9.82
C LEU A 84 7.94 0.44 10.32
N ALA A 85 8.73 -0.27 9.53
CA ALA A 85 9.24 -1.60 9.87
C ALA A 85 9.93 -1.61 11.25
N ASP A 86 10.81 -0.64 11.49
CA ASP A 86 11.57 -0.49 12.74
C ASP A 86 10.72 0.01 13.92
N ARG A 87 9.51 0.52 13.65
CA ARG A 87 8.60 1.09 14.65
C ARG A 87 7.54 0.08 15.09
N ILE A 88 7.04 -0.75 14.18
CA ILE A 88 5.77 -1.48 14.38
C ILE A 88 5.85 -2.61 15.41
N HIS A 89 7.04 -3.20 15.59
CA HIS A 89 7.29 -4.32 16.51
C HIS A 89 7.86 -3.90 17.85
N VAL A 90 8.17 -2.62 18.04
CA VAL A 90 8.71 -2.09 19.29
C VAL A 90 7.67 -2.22 20.39
N LYS A 91 8.08 -2.76 21.54
CA LYS A 91 7.22 -2.94 22.72
C LYS A 91 7.64 -2.10 23.91
N ASP A 92 8.93 -1.76 23.99
CA ASP A 92 9.48 -0.92 25.04
C ASP A 92 9.36 0.57 24.71
N ARG A 93 8.91 1.35 25.70
CA ARG A 93 8.63 2.78 25.55
C ARG A 93 9.90 3.61 25.42
N ALA A 94 11.00 3.23 26.09
CA ALA A 94 12.25 3.98 26.01
C ALA A 94 12.87 3.88 24.60
N THR A 95 12.90 2.67 24.05
CA THR A 95 13.30 2.37 22.67
C THR A 95 12.39 3.12 21.69
N ALA A 96 11.08 3.09 21.91
CA ALA A 96 10.14 3.81 21.07
C ALA A 96 10.39 5.33 21.07
N PHE A 97 10.76 5.91 22.21
CA PHE A 97 11.08 7.33 22.32
C PHE A 97 12.38 7.69 21.58
N ALA A 98 13.41 6.86 21.69
CA ALA A 98 14.67 7.06 20.96
C ALA A 98 14.46 7.01 19.44
N LEU A 99 13.77 5.98 18.94
CA LEU A 99 13.46 5.84 17.52
C LEU A 99 12.60 7.00 16.98
N ALA A 100 11.69 7.53 17.78
CA ALA A 100 10.86 8.68 17.40
C ALA A 100 11.66 9.98 17.16
N GLN A 101 12.89 10.09 17.67
CA GLN A 101 13.76 11.25 17.40
C GLN A 101 14.34 11.20 15.98
N GLY A 102 14.71 10.02 15.50
CA GLY A 102 15.27 9.83 14.16
C GLY A 102 14.20 9.68 13.07
N GLN A 103 13.10 8.99 13.38
CA GLN A 103 12.04 8.67 12.42
C GLN A 103 10.66 8.88 13.04
N PRO A 104 10.22 10.15 13.18
CA PRO A 104 8.94 10.47 13.77
C PRO A 104 7.78 10.06 12.87
N VAL A 105 6.70 9.57 13.47
CA VAL A 105 5.45 9.28 12.74
C VAL A 105 4.51 10.49 12.72
N THR A 106 3.58 10.47 11.77
CA THR A 106 2.42 11.34 11.69
C THR A 106 1.15 10.50 11.74
N TYR A 107 0.16 10.94 12.52
CA TYR A 107 -1.19 10.39 12.52
C TYR A 107 -2.08 11.17 11.56
N VAL A 108 -2.43 10.55 10.44
CA VAL A 108 -3.32 11.11 9.43
C VAL A 108 -4.76 10.71 9.73
N ILE A 109 -5.55 11.66 10.19
CA ILE A 109 -6.90 11.47 10.73
C ILE A 109 -7.92 11.60 9.61
N PHE A 110 -8.86 10.67 9.53
CA PHE A 110 -9.87 10.68 8.46
C PHE A 110 -11.31 10.43 8.93
N ASP A 111 -11.53 10.24 10.23
CA ASP A 111 -12.88 10.19 10.82
C ASP A 111 -12.86 10.55 12.32
N VAL A 112 -14.01 10.99 12.84
CA VAL A 112 -14.27 11.24 14.26
C VAL A 112 -15.50 10.45 14.68
N LEU A 113 -15.34 9.61 15.68
CA LEU A 113 -16.34 8.61 16.10
C LEU A 113 -17.00 8.95 17.43
N ARG A 114 -16.36 9.81 18.24
CA ARG A 114 -16.87 10.30 19.51
C ARG A 114 -16.30 11.68 19.80
N LEU A 115 -17.10 12.55 20.38
CA LEU A 115 -16.69 13.86 20.88
C LEU A 115 -17.46 14.20 22.15
N HIS A 116 -16.76 14.52 23.24
CA HIS A 116 -17.36 14.93 24.52
C HIS A 116 -18.50 14.02 25.01
N GLY A 117 -18.25 12.71 25.01
CA GLY A 117 -19.18 11.68 25.44
C GLY A 117 -20.25 11.30 24.40
N THR A 118 -20.41 12.09 23.33
CA THR A 118 -21.39 11.83 22.28
C THR A 118 -20.83 10.84 21.27
N ASP A 119 -21.53 9.73 21.05
CA ASP A 119 -21.25 8.80 19.95
C ASP A 119 -21.69 9.44 18.62
N LEU A 120 -20.81 9.42 17.63
CA LEU A 120 -21.04 10.00 16.31
C LEU A 120 -21.20 8.93 15.23
N THR A 121 -21.09 7.64 15.57
CA THR A 121 -21.03 6.55 14.58
C THR A 121 -22.30 6.43 13.74
N ASP A 122 -23.47 6.71 14.31
CA ASP A 122 -24.75 6.70 13.57
C ASP A 122 -24.94 7.93 12.66
N LYS A 123 -24.11 8.97 12.80
CA LYS A 123 -24.23 10.17 11.95
C LYS A 123 -23.71 9.90 10.54
N PRO A 124 -24.28 10.54 9.51
CA PRO A 124 -23.70 10.57 8.16
C PRO A 124 -22.23 10.97 8.15
N TRP A 125 -21.44 10.42 7.22
CA TRP A 125 -20.03 10.77 7.06
C TRP A 125 -19.83 12.29 6.92
N THR A 126 -20.68 12.99 6.17
CA THR A 126 -20.57 14.44 5.98
C THR A 126 -20.68 15.21 7.30
N GLU A 127 -21.54 14.78 8.22
CA GLU A 127 -21.65 15.41 9.54
C GLU A 127 -20.39 15.14 10.38
N ARG A 128 -19.92 13.88 10.41
CA ARG A 128 -18.68 13.52 11.13
C ARG A 128 -17.49 14.28 10.58
N ARG A 129 -17.41 14.41 9.25
CA ARG A 129 -16.35 15.17 8.57
C ARG A 129 -16.39 16.65 8.95
N ALA A 130 -17.55 17.28 8.90
CA ALA A 130 -17.69 18.69 9.30
C ALA A 130 -17.31 18.92 10.78
N ILE A 131 -17.62 17.96 11.67
CA ILE A 131 -17.17 17.99 13.06
C ILE A 131 -15.64 17.87 13.11
N LEU A 132 -15.05 16.91 12.41
CA LEU A 132 -13.60 16.68 12.36
C LEU A 132 -12.84 17.92 11.89
N ASP A 133 -13.30 18.58 10.81
CA ASP A 133 -12.67 19.78 10.27
C ASP A 133 -12.74 20.95 11.27
N ARG A 134 -13.86 21.11 11.98
CA ARG A 134 -14.03 22.15 13.03
C ARG A 134 -13.12 21.95 14.24
N LEU A 135 -12.67 20.73 14.52
CA LEU A 135 -11.70 20.48 15.59
C LEU A 135 -10.32 21.09 15.29
N GLY A 136 -10.03 21.46 14.03
CA GLY A 136 -8.78 22.12 13.67
C GLY A 136 -7.54 21.27 13.99
N LEU A 137 -7.64 19.94 13.83
CA LEU A 137 -6.59 18.99 14.17
C LEU A 137 -5.41 19.09 13.20
N ARG A 138 -4.56 20.09 13.45
CA ARG A 138 -3.30 20.33 12.75
C ARG A 138 -2.18 20.47 13.76
N GLY A 139 -1.17 19.63 13.64
CA GLY A 139 -0.03 19.63 14.55
C GLY A 139 1.23 19.07 13.89
N PRO A 140 2.35 19.04 14.61
CA PRO A 140 3.63 18.59 14.06
C PRO A 140 3.66 17.09 13.74
N ARG A 141 2.77 16.31 14.36
CA ARG A 141 2.71 14.84 14.27
C ARG A 141 1.31 14.32 13.95
N TRP A 142 0.40 15.19 13.51
CA TRP A 142 -0.94 14.80 13.07
C TRP A 142 -1.54 15.82 12.12
N GLN A 143 -2.37 15.33 11.21
CA GLN A 143 -3.12 16.16 10.26
C GLN A 143 -4.42 15.46 9.86
N VAL A 144 -5.42 16.23 9.45
CA VAL A 144 -6.62 15.68 8.82
C VAL A 144 -6.34 15.37 7.35
N SER A 145 -6.78 14.21 6.88
CA SER A 145 -6.68 13.79 5.48
C SER A 145 -7.48 14.75 4.58
N PRO A 146 -6.91 15.27 3.48
CA PRO A 146 -7.68 16.03 2.49
C PRO A 146 -8.74 15.17 1.79
N THR A 147 -9.83 15.81 1.36
CA THR A 147 -10.92 15.21 0.61
C THR A 147 -11.04 15.82 -0.78
N TYR A 148 -11.55 15.03 -1.72
CA TYR A 148 -11.70 15.40 -3.13
C TYR A 148 -13.06 14.91 -3.62
N ASP A 149 -13.68 15.67 -4.52
CA ASP A 149 -14.97 15.32 -5.12
C ASP A 149 -14.81 14.53 -6.43
N ASP A 150 -13.68 14.73 -7.14
CA ASP A 150 -13.35 14.01 -8.36
C ASP A 150 -12.46 12.80 -8.05
N GLY A 151 -13.09 11.62 -8.01
CA GLY A 151 -12.41 10.36 -7.75
C GLY A 151 -11.48 9.92 -8.88
N ASP A 152 -11.85 10.18 -10.13
CA ASP A 152 -11.08 9.76 -11.31
C ASP A 152 -9.80 10.60 -11.45
N ALA A 153 -9.91 11.92 -11.31
CA ALA A 153 -8.76 12.80 -11.27
C ALA A 153 -7.83 12.46 -10.11
N LEU A 154 -8.38 12.24 -8.90
CA LEU A 154 -7.58 11.82 -7.76
C LEU A 154 -6.88 10.48 -8.02
N PHE A 155 -7.56 9.52 -8.63
CA PHE A 155 -6.99 8.21 -8.93
C PHE A 155 -5.83 8.31 -9.94
N ALA A 156 -6.00 9.08 -11.02
CA ALA A 156 -4.93 9.33 -11.99
C ALA A 156 -3.72 10.04 -11.33
N THR A 157 -3.94 11.15 -10.62
CA THR A 157 -2.87 11.90 -9.96
C THR A 157 -2.15 11.05 -8.90
N THR A 158 -2.89 10.24 -8.14
CA THR A 158 -2.26 9.37 -7.12
C THR A 158 -1.44 8.25 -7.75
N LEU A 159 -1.79 7.80 -8.96
CA LEU A 159 -1.02 6.80 -9.71
C LEU A 159 0.31 7.40 -10.18
N GLU A 160 0.25 8.57 -10.82
CA GLU A 160 1.42 9.31 -11.30
C GLU A 160 2.42 9.64 -10.18
N GLN A 161 1.89 9.99 -9.00
CA GLN A 161 2.69 10.34 -7.83
C GLN A 161 3.14 9.12 -7.00
N GLY A 162 2.82 7.89 -7.42
CA GLY A 162 3.24 6.66 -6.73
C GLY A 162 2.62 6.47 -5.34
N TYR A 163 1.44 7.03 -5.09
CA TYR A 163 0.66 6.75 -3.89
C TYR A 163 0.03 5.35 -3.95
N GLU A 164 -0.50 4.88 -2.82
CA GLU A 164 -1.07 3.52 -2.71
C GLU A 164 -2.47 3.39 -3.33
N GLY A 165 -3.17 4.49 -3.60
CA GLY A 165 -4.48 4.51 -4.25
C GLY A 165 -5.47 5.49 -3.65
N VAL A 166 -6.76 5.17 -3.75
CA VAL A 166 -7.87 5.99 -3.28
C VAL A 166 -8.80 5.20 -2.35
N VAL A 167 -9.37 5.89 -1.36
CA VAL A 167 -10.51 5.41 -0.56
C VAL A 167 -11.67 6.36 -0.79
N SER A 168 -12.81 5.82 -1.18
CA SER A 168 -14.06 6.55 -1.43
C SER A 168 -15.05 6.22 -0.32
N LYS A 169 -15.75 7.22 0.19
CA LYS A 169 -16.72 7.09 1.28
C LYS A 169 -18.07 7.65 0.85
N ARG A 170 -19.16 6.95 1.15
CA ARG A 170 -20.51 7.47 0.99
C ARG A 170 -20.76 8.59 1.99
N ARG A 171 -21.20 9.75 1.49
CA ARG A 171 -21.45 10.97 2.27
C ARG A 171 -22.53 10.81 3.32
N ASP A 172 -23.58 10.06 2.98
CA ASP A 172 -24.76 9.81 3.80
C ASP A 172 -24.58 8.64 4.79
N ALA A 173 -23.49 7.88 4.68
CA ALA A 173 -23.36 6.62 5.40
C ALA A 173 -22.89 6.77 6.86
N PRO A 174 -23.46 5.97 7.79
CA PRO A 174 -22.95 5.86 9.15
C PRO A 174 -21.61 5.11 9.16
N TYR A 175 -20.89 5.24 10.28
CA TYR A 175 -19.71 4.44 10.56
C TYR A 175 -20.15 3.08 11.13
N ARG A 176 -19.63 1.97 10.58
CA ARG A 176 -19.98 0.61 11.02
C ARG A 176 -18.78 -0.09 11.65
N PRO A 177 -18.60 -0.03 12.99
CA PRO A 177 -17.43 -0.60 13.65
C PRO A 177 -17.23 -2.08 13.35
N GLY A 178 -16.02 -2.47 12.94
CA GLY A 178 -15.65 -3.86 12.65
C GLY A 178 -16.26 -4.46 11.39
N VAL A 179 -17.13 -3.74 10.67
CA VAL A 179 -17.83 -4.24 9.49
C VAL A 179 -17.09 -3.86 8.22
N ARG A 180 -16.97 -4.80 7.27
CA ARG A 180 -16.60 -4.47 5.88
C ARG A 180 -17.84 -4.00 5.14
N SER A 181 -17.91 -2.70 4.85
CA SER A 181 -19.07 -2.09 4.20
C SER A 181 -18.75 -1.62 2.78
N ALA A 182 -19.75 -1.70 1.90
CA ALA A 182 -19.71 -1.06 0.59
C ALA A 182 -19.75 0.48 0.68
N ASP A 183 -20.13 1.04 1.83
CA ASP A 183 -20.09 2.49 2.07
C ASP A 183 -18.67 3.07 2.01
N TRP A 184 -17.65 2.23 2.23
CA TRP A 184 -16.25 2.57 2.05
C TRP A 184 -15.67 1.69 0.96
N ILE A 185 -15.18 2.28 -0.13
CA ILE A 185 -14.58 1.56 -1.26
C ILE A 185 -13.11 1.93 -1.34
N LYS A 186 -12.22 0.94 -1.33
CA LYS A 186 -10.80 1.14 -1.59
C LYS A 186 -10.44 0.70 -3.00
N VAL A 187 -9.65 1.53 -3.66
CA VAL A 187 -9.14 1.30 -5.02
C VAL A 187 -7.62 1.45 -4.94
N PRO A 188 -6.90 0.39 -4.53
CA PRO A 188 -5.45 0.44 -4.49
C PRO A 188 -4.89 0.46 -5.92
N HIS A 189 -3.82 1.20 -6.13
CA HIS A 189 -3.09 1.14 -7.39
C HIS A 189 -2.50 -0.25 -7.57
N ARG A 190 -2.65 -0.76 -8.80
CA ARG A 190 -2.02 -2.01 -9.24
C ARG A 190 -1.39 -1.80 -10.60
N PRO A 191 -0.24 -1.10 -10.64
CA PRO A 191 0.50 -0.91 -11.88
C PRO A 191 0.77 -2.26 -12.56
N LEU A 192 0.75 -2.19 -13.89
CA LEU A 192 1.14 -3.29 -14.76
C LEU A 192 2.65 -3.17 -14.97
N PHE A 193 3.38 -4.27 -14.74
CA PHE A 193 4.81 -4.38 -15.01
C PHE A 193 4.99 -5.46 -16.08
N SER A 194 5.72 -5.14 -17.14
CA SER A 194 6.22 -6.15 -18.07
C SER A 194 7.55 -6.68 -17.52
N VAL A 195 7.64 -7.98 -17.27
CA VAL A 195 8.79 -8.62 -16.61
C VAL A 195 9.16 -9.91 -17.31
N VAL A 196 10.39 -10.36 -17.14
CA VAL A 196 10.91 -11.57 -17.76
C VAL A 196 10.76 -12.76 -16.82
N VAL A 197 10.36 -13.90 -17.36
CA VAL A 197 10.35 -15.18 -16.63
C VAL A 197 11.73 -15.81 -16.73
N GLY A 198 12.43 -15.96 -15.60
CA GLY A 198 13.73 -16.65 -15.55
C GLY A 198 13.62 -18.12 -15.11
N GLY A 199 12.46 -18.55 -14.65
CA GLY A 199 12.22 -19.94 -14.28
C GLY A 199 10.83 -20.14 -13.71
N TRP A 200 10.49 -21.39 -13.42
CA TRP A 200 9.21 -21.74 -12.81
C TRP A 200 9.33 -22.97 -11.91
N GLN A 201 8.40 -23.11 -10.98
CA GLN A 201 8.26 -24.29 -10.12
C GLN A 201 7.00 -25.04 -10.52
N ALA A 202 7.10 -26.37 -10.59
CA ALA A 202 5.95 -27.23 -10.79
C ALA A 202 5.11 -27.37 -9.51
N GLU A 203 3.82 -27.66 -9.66
CA GLU A 203 3.01 -28.12 -8.54
C GLU A 203 3.50 -29.48 -8.04
N PRO A 204 3.60 -29.71 -6.72
CA PRO A 204 3.96 -31.02 -6.19
C PRO A 204 3.04 -32.11 -6.73
N GLY A 205 3.63 -33.13 -7.35
CA GLY A 205 2.88 -34.25 -7.94
C GLY A 205 2.24 -33.96 -9.30
N ASN A 206 2.37 -32.74 -9.84
CA ASN A 206 1.89 -32.39 -11.18
C ASN A 206 2.90 -31.52 -11.95
N PRO A 207 3.85 -32.12 -12.69
CA PRO A 207 4.87 -31.40 -13.45
C PRO A 207 4.30 -30.61 -14.65
N ALA A 208 3.02 -30.79 -14.98
CA ALA A 208 2.33 -30.05 -16.03
C ALA A 208 1.58 -28.82 -15.50
N ARG A 209 1.73 -28.45 -14.22
CA ARG A 209 1.12 -27.27 -13.63
C ARG A 209 2.16 -26.38 -12.97
N ILE A 210 1.97 -25.07 -13.10
CA ILE A 210 2.87 -24.07 -12.57
C ILE A 210 2.43 -23.69 -11.16
N ALA A 211 3.27 -23.96 -10.16
CA ALA A 211 3.10 -23.47 -8.80
C ALA A 211 3.55 -22.01 -8.67
N ALA A 212 4.67 -21.65 -9.31
CA ALA A 212 5.21 -20.30 -9.29
C ALA A 212 6.00 -19.97 -10.55
N LEU A 213 5.96 -18.71 -10.98
CA LEU A 213 6.93 -18.13 -11.91
C LEU A 213 7.96 -17.33 -11.11
N LEU A 214 9.24 -17.45 -11.48
CA LEU A 214 10.32 -16.61 -10.97
C LEU A 214 10.51 -15.46 -11.96
N LEU A 215 10.28 -14.25 -11.48
CA LEU A 215 10.26 -13.04 -12.30
C LEU A 215 11.56 -12.28 -12.12
N GLY A 216 12.01 -11.64 -13.19
CA GLY A 216 13.18 -10.76 -13.16
C GLY A 216 13.06 -9.60 -14.12
N MET A 217 13.92 -8.61 -13.91
CA MET A 217 14.22 -7.60 -14.92
C MET A 217 15.55 -7.93 -15.56
N PRO A 218 15.72 -7.69 -16.87
CA PRO A 218 17.04 -7.74 -17.47
C PRO A 218 17.99 -6.77 -16.73
N GLY A 219 19.26 -7.12 -16.74
CA GLY A 219 20.33 -6.37 -16.11
C GLY A 219 21.67 -6.76 -16.74
N PRO A 220 22.75 -6.01 -16.46
CA PRO A 220 24.02 -6.18 -17.15
C PRO A 220 24.69 -7.54 -16.89
N GLN A 221 24.30 -8.26 -15.83
CA GLN A 221 24.89 -9.54 -15.42
C GLN A 221 23.88 -10.71 -15.47
N GLY A 222 22.71 -10.49 -16.07
CA GLY A 222 21.59 -11.42 -16.03
C GLY A 222 20.34 -10.78 -15.42
N LEU A 223 19.32 -11.59 -15.14
CA LEU A 223 18.09 -11.09 -14.57
C LEU A 223 18.27 -10.66 -13.11
N ARG A 224 17.90 -9.43 -12.77
CA ARG A 224 17.70 -9.00 -11.38
C ARG A 224 16.39 -9.60 -10.88
N TYR A 225 16.46 -10.41 -9.83
CA TYR A 225 15.30 -11.12 -9.28
C TYR A 225 14.24 -10.15 -8.70
N LEU A 226 12.99 -10.30 -9.16
CA LEU A 226 11.83 -9.52 -8.70
C LEU A 226 10.87 -10.31 -7.80
N GLY A 227 11.18 -11.57 -7.51
CA GLY A 227 10.35 -12.43 -6.66
C GLY A 227 9.59 -13.51 -7.41
N SER A 228 8.94 -14.37 -6.64
CA SER A 228 8.06 -15.43 -7.15
C SER A 228 6.62 -14.98 -7.22
N MET A 229 5.91 -15.39 -8.27
CA MET A 229 4.50 -15.13 -8.46
C MET A 229 3.71 -16.45 -8.53
N MET A 230 2.71 -16.57 -7.67
CA MET A 230 1.87 -17.76 -7.51
C MET A 230 0.40 -17.51 -7.84
N THR A 231 0.03 -16.30 -8.27
CA THR A 231 -1.39 -15.90 -8.43
C THR A 231 -1.69 -15.42 -9.85
N GLY A 232 -2.95 -15.57 -10.27
CA GLY A 232 -3.42 -15.15 -11.61
C GLY A 232 -3.20 -16.19 -12.72
N LEU A 233 -2.66 -17.36 -12.39
CA LEU A 233 -2.38 -18.44 -13.35
C LEU A 233 -3.61 -19.33 -13.55
N ALA A 234 -4.59 -18.85 -14.32
CA ALA A 234 -5.71 -19.69 -14.75
C ALA A 234 -5.22 -20.88 -15.61
N GLU A 235 -5.97 -21.97 -15.66
CA GLU A 235 -5.58 -23.22 -16.34
C GLU A 235 -5.12 -22.98 -17.79
N ARG A 236 -5.90 -22.24 -18.58
CA ARG A 236 -5.54 -21.88 -19.95
C ARG A 236 -4.20 -21.12 -20.04
N SER A 237 -4.00 -20.16 -19.14
CA SER A 237 -2.76 -19.37 -19.11
C SER A 237 -1.55 -20.24 -18.75
N GLN A 238 -1.72 -21.25 -17.90
CA GLN A 238 -0.65 -22.21 -17.58
C GLN A 238 -0.25 -23.04 -18.80
N VAL A 239 -1.23 -23.47 -19.61
CA VAL A 239 -0.95 -24.20 -20.86
C VAL A 239 -0.14 -23.35 -21.83
N ASP A 240 -0.58 -22.11 -22.07
CA ASP A 240 0.10 -21.19 -22.98
C ASP A 240 1.52 -20.84 -22.48
N LEU A 241 1.67 -20.58 -21.18
CA LEU A 241 2.98 -20.33 -20.57
C LEU A 241 3.92 -21.54 -20.70
N LEU A 242 3.44 -22.75 -20.39
CA LEU A 242 4.28 -23.95 -20.49
C LEU A 242 4.69 -24.26 -21.93
N ALA A 243 3.85 -23.93 -22.92
CA ALA A 243 4.20 -24.06 -24.33
C ALA A 243 5.39 -23.15 -24.71
N GLU A 244 5.48 -21.95 -24.15
CA GLU A 244 6.61 -21.03 -24.36
C GLU A 244 7.83 -21.35 -23.49
N LEU A 245 7.63 -21.80 -22.25
CA LEU A 245 8.70 -22.01 -21.27
C LEU A 245 9.44 -23.34 -21.47
N ASN A 246 8.73 -24.41 -21.84
CA ASN A 246 9.33 -25.74 -21.96
C ASN A 246 10.41 -25.88 -23.04
N PRO A 247 10.27 -25.26 -24.24
CA PRO A 247 11.33 -25.27 -25.24
C PRO A 247 12.59 -24.51 -24.82
N ARG A 248 12.48 -23.59 -23.87
CA ARG A 248 13.55 -22.67 -23.43
C ARG A 248 14.24 -23.12 -22.16
N ARG A 249 14.11 -24.40 -21.78
CA ARG A 249 14.71 -24.91 -20.55
C ARG A 249 16.23 -24.86 -20.60
N ARG A 250 16.84 -24.45 -19.50
CA ARG A 250 18.30 -24.38 -19.32
C ARG A 250 18.72 -25.05 -18.01
N THR A 251 20.02 -25.31 -17.87
CA THR A 251 20.61 -25.98 -16.70
C THR A 251 20.80 -25.04 -15.52
N ASP A 252 21.20 -23.80 -15.78
CA ASP A 252 21.65 -22.85 -14.77
C ASP A 252 20.74 -21.62 -14.68
N SER A 253 20.72 -20.99 -13.51
CA SER A 253 19.93 -19.77 -13.27
C SER A 253 20.29 -18.65 -14.26
N PRO A 254 19.29 -17.98 -14.89
CA PRO A 254 19.53 -16.78 -15.68
C PRO A 254 19.60 -15.50 -14.82
N PHE A 255 19.39 -15.61 -13.50
CA PHE A 255 19.48 -14.49 -12.57
C PHE A 255 20.93 -14.17 -12.21
N ASP A 256 21.23 -12.89 -12.05
CA ASP A 256 22.53 -12.37 -11.61
C ASP A 256 22.98 -12.97 -10.27
N VAL A 257 22.03 -13.10 -9.35
CA VAL A 257 22.14 -13.84 -8.11
C VAL A 257 21.03 -14.89 -8.10
N ALA A 258 21.42 -16.16 -8.20
CA ALA A 258 20.47 -17.26 -8.18
C ALA A 258 19.60 -17.21 -6.90
N PRO A 259 18.27 -17.10 -7.03
CA PRO A 259 17.40 -17.01 -5.87
C PRO A 259 17.40 -18.36 -5.13
N SER A 260 17.31 -18.30 -3.79
CA SER A 260 17.29 -19.49 -2.92
C SER A 260 15.92 -20.20 -2.96
N VAL A 261 15.57 -20.70 -4.14
CA VAL A 261 14.32 -21.40 -4.44
C VAL A 261 14.69 -22.79 -4.95
N ARG A 262 14.06 -23.82 -4.38
CA ARG A 262 14.34 -25.22 -4.74
C ARG A 262 13.47 -25.68 -5.90
N GLU A 263 13.94 -26.72 -6.60
CA GLU A 263 13.15 -27.43 -7.63
C GLU A 263 12.65 -26.50 -8.74
N VAL A 264 13.51 -25.57 -9.16
CA VAL A 264 13.22 -24.63 -10.25
C VAL A 264 13.59 -25.26 -11.58
N VAL A 265 12.68 -25.15 -12.54
CA VAL A 265 12.96 -25.32 -13.96
C VAL A 265 13.41 -23.96 -14.49
N TRP A 266 14.71 -23.80 -14.70
CA TRP A 266 15.27 -22.58 -15.29
C TRP A 266 14.94 -22.50 -16.77
N VAL A 267 14.72 -21.27 -17.24
CA VAL A 267 14.47 -21.00 -18.67
C VAL A 267 15.32 -19.86 -19.16
N ASP A 268 15.58 -19.81 -20.46
CA ASP A 268 16.20 -18.65 -21.08
C ASP A 268 15.34 -17.40 -20.88
N PRO A 269 15.95 -16.23 -20.59
CA PRO A 269 15.26 -15.01 -20.17
C PRO A 269 14.60 -14.29 -21.36
N GLU A 270 13.77 -15.01 -22.12
CA GLU A 270 13.14 -14.53 -23.35
C GLU A 270 11.62 -14.33 -23.22
N VAL A 271 11.00 -14.99 -22.23
CA VAL A 271 9.55 -14.97 -22.08
C VAL A 271 9.15 -13.77 -21.24
N VAL A 272 8.50 -12.80 -21.88
CA VAL A 272 7.94 -11.60 -21.22
C VAL A 272 6.49 -11.84 -20.82
N VAL A 273 6.12 -11.38 -19.63
CA VAL A 273 4.75 -11.41 -19.12
C VAL A 273 4.38 -10.07 -18.49
N ASP A 274 3.12 -9.70 -18.60
CA ASP A 274 2.56 -8.60 -17.83
C ASP A 274 2.07 -9.12 -16.48
N VAL A 275 2.47 -8.45 -15.41
CA VAL A 275 2.05 -8.72 -14.04
C VAL A 275 1.48 -7.46 -13.38
N ARG A 276 0.39 -7.60 -12.64
CA ARG A 276 -0.07 -6.53 -11.74
C ARG A 276 0.51 -6.75 -10.36
N ALA A 277 1.21 -5.75 -9.84
CA ALA A 277 1.69 -5.73 -8.46
C ALA A 277 1.26 -4.45 -7.75
N THR A 278 1.41 -4.39 -6.43
CA THR A 278 1.17 -3.14 -5.69
C THR A 278 2.34 -2.16 -5.84
N GLY A 279 3.48 -2.64 -6.33
CA GLY A 279 4.75 -1.91 -6.41
C GLY A 279 5.91 -2.82 -6.02
N LEU A 280 7.11 -2.24 -5.95
CA LEU A 280 8.31 -2.89 -5.41
C LEU A 280 8.43 -2.61 -3.90
N ASP A 281 8.93 -3.57 -3.12
CA ASP A 281 9.32 -3.34 -1.74
C ASP A 281 10.70 -2.67 -1.61
N SER A 282 11.16 -2.44 -0.38
CA SER A 282 12.47 -1.80 -0.12
C SER A 282 13.66 -2.64 -0.58
N THR A 283 13.46 -3.92 -0.87
CA THR A 283 14.48 -4.84 -1.41
C THR A 283 14.37 -5.01 -2.92
N GLY A 284 13.43 -4.30 -3.58
CA GLY A 284 13.22 -4.38 -5.03
C GLY A 284 12.36 -5.57 -5.47
N LEU A 285 11.61 -6.22 -4.57
CA LEU A 285 10.74 -7.35 -4.95
C LEU A 285 9.30 -6.88 -5.20
N LEU A 286 8.62 -7.51 -6.17
CA LEU A 286 7.21 -7.22 -6.46
C LEU A 286 6.30 -7.61 -5.28
N GLN A 287 5.50 -6.66 -4.80
CA GLN A 287 4.52 -6.92 -3.75
C GLN A 287 3.19 -7.38 -4.31
N ARG A 288 2.81 -8.62 -3.96
CA ARG A 288 1.54 -9.26 -4.35
C ARG A 288 1.34 -9.29 -5.89
N PRO A 289 2.33 -9.79 -6.66
CA PRO A 289 2.22 -9.89 -8.11
C PRO A 289 1.14 -10.89 -8.51
N SER A 290 0.49 -10.62 -9.63
CA SER A 290 -0.54 -11.46 -10.24
C SER A 290 -0.43 -11.43 -11.75
N TYR A 291 -0.38 -12.61 -12.36
CA TYR A 291 -0.26 -12.77 -13.81
C TYR A 291 -1.43 -12.10 -14.52
N GLN A 292 -1.16 -11.42 -15.63
CA GLN A 292 -2.19 -10.87 -16.49
C GLN A 292 -2.18 -11.51 -17.87
N ARG A 293 -1.02 -11.51 -18.56
CA ARG A 293 -0.89 -12.05 -19.91
C ARG A 293 0.57 -12.30 -20.30
N LEU A 294 0.76 -13.12 -21.33
CA LEU A 294 2.03 -13.29 -22.04
C LEU A 294 2.23 -12.12 -23.01
N ARG A 295 3.48 -11.73 -23.25
CA ARG A 295 3.88 -10.65 -24.15
C ARG A 295 4.85 -11.18 -25.22
N PRO A 296 4.40 -12.04 -26.14
CA PRO A 296 5.26 -12.50 -27.22
C PRO A 296 5.63 -11.36 -28.19
N ASP A 297 4.93 -10.22 -28.07
CA ASP A 297 5.15 -8.98 -28.81
C ASP A 297 6.28 -8.11 -28.23
N MET A 298 6.85 -8.45 -27.06
CA MET A 298 7.92 -7.67 -26.43
C MET A 298 9.25 -8.41 -26.46
N ASP A 299 10.29 -7.65 -26.78
CA ASP A 299 11.67 -8.07 -26.59
C ASP A 299 12.07 -7.82 -25.11
N PRO A 300 12.59 -8.82 -24.38
CA PRO A 300 13.12 -8.64 -23.03
C PRO A 300 14.05 -7.44 -22.89
N GLU A 301 14.90 -7.15 -23.88
CA GLU A 301 15.87 -6.04 -23.81
C GLU A 301 15.18 -4.67 -23.72
N THR A 302 13.99 -4.51 -24.31
CA THR A 302 13.23 -3.25 -24.27
C THR A 302 12.64 -2.93 -22.89
N ILE A 303 12.49 -3.94 -22.02
CA ILE A 303 11.96 -3.75 -20.64
C ILE A 303 12.93 -2.94 -19.78
N LEU A 304 14.23 -2.96 -20.09
CA LEU A 304 15.26 -2.21 -19.37
C LEU A 304 14.94 -0.70 -19.27
N GLU A 305 14.21 -0.16 -20.24
CA GLU A 305 13.93 1.27 -20.34
C GLU A 305 12.65 1.69 -19.60
N GLU A 306 11.72 0.77 -19.29
CA GLU A 306 10.33 1.12 -18.96
C GLU A 306 9.93 1.00 -17.47
N ILE A 307 10.72 0.36 -16.60
CA ILE A 307 10.38 0.27 -15.16
C ILE A 307 11.19 1.32 -14.39
N PRO A 308 10.54 2.35 -13.79
CA PRO A 308 11.24 3.35 -12.99
C PRO A 308 12.01 2.67 -11.87
N ASP A 309 13.34 2.83 -11.89
CA ASP A 309 14.18 2.37 -10.81
C ASP A 309 13.74 3.09 -9.54
N THR A 310 13.54 2.37 -8.45
CA THR A 310 13.08 2.99 -7.19
C THR A 310 14.21 3.77 -6.50
N GLN A 311 15.34 4.00 -7.19
CA GLN A 311 16.58 4.51 -6.61
C GLN A 311 17.10 5.84 -7.17
N GLU A 312 16.52 6.45 -8.20
CA GLU A 312 16.98 7.77 -8.66
C GLU A 312 16.01 8.91 -8.29
N THR A 313 16.28 9.57 -7.17
CA THR A 313 16.18 11.05 -7.09
C THR A 313 17.29 11.59 -6.18
N THR A 314 18.54 11.47 -6.62
CA THR A 314 19.60 12.41 -6.25
C THR A 314 19.90 13.25 -7.49
N GLY A 315 19.65 14.55 -7.41
CA GLY A 315 19.96 15.49 -8.49
C GLY A 315 18.88 16.55 -8.65
N ASP A 316 19.23 17.76 -8.22
CA ASP A 316 18.59 19.07 -8.41
C ASP A 316 17.43 19.20 -9.42
N THR A 317 16.38 19.94 -9.06
CA THR A 317 16.03 21.33 -9.51
C THR A 317 14.57 21.67 -9.07
N PRO A 318 14.03 22.90 -9.27
CA PRO A 318 14.05 24.08 -8.41
C PRO A 318 12.79 24.25 -7.52
N VAL A 319 12.95 25.08 -6.49
CA VAL A 319 11.87 25.55 -5.59
C VAL A 319 10.94 26.49 -6.35
N TYR A 320 9.70 26.06 -6.63
CA TYR A 320 8.60 26.99 -6.96
C TYR A 320 7.96 27.49 -5.67
N GLY A 321 8.11 28.80 -5.41
CA GLY A 321 7.40 29.50 -4.35
C GLY A 321 5.91 29.68 -4.69
N PRO A 322 5.05 29.92 -3.69
CA PRO A 322 3.60 30.01 -3.90
C PRO A 322 3.22 31.29 -4.68
N PRO A 323 2.17 31.24 -5.52
CA PRO A 323 1.61 32.42 -6.15
C PRO A 323 0.94 33.32 -5.11
N ARG A 324 1.05 34.64 -5.33
CA ARG A 324 0.42 35.71 -4.54
C ARG A 324 -1.10 35.70 -4.67
#